data_AF-A0A2E8VG97-F1
#
_entry.id   AF-A0A2E8VG97-F1
#
_cell.length_a   1.000
_cell.length_b   1.000
_cell.length_c   1.000
_cell.angle_alpha   90.00
_cell.angle_beta   90.00
_cell.angle_gamma   90.00
#
_symmetry.space_group_name_H-M   'P 1'
#
loop_
_entity.id
_entity.type
_entity.pdbx_description
1 polymer ?
#
loop_
_entity_poly.entity_id
_entity_poly.type
_entity_poly.pdbx_seq_one_letter_code
_entity_poly.pdbx_strand_id
1 'polypeptide(L)'
;MNYNQYNFNFYFQIFFTFLLLLFIQNCAVIKAPSGGPKDTTPPYIIEIDPPSGSLNYKGEKIILKFSEHMNSKSIEKGIRIFPNITDELPILINGDMVTIDFPNDLDKNQTYVVNLSRNIMDEHGVELADAIFLAYSTGKNISK
;
A
#
# COMPACT_ATOMS: atom_id res chain seq x y z
N MET A 1 -48.45 9.72 -67.83
CA MET A 1 -47.40 10.11 -66.87
C MET A 1 -47.97 9.99 -65.46
N ASN A 2 -47.47 9.03 -64.67
CA ASN A 2 -48.07 8.53 -63.42
C ASN A 2 -47.79 9.42 -62.19
N TYR A 3 -48.41 10.60 -62.12
CA TYR A 3 -48.26 11.54 -61.00
C TYR A 3 -48.57 10.89 -59.62
N ASN A 4 -49.61 10.07 -59.52
CA ASN A 4 -49.99 9.40 -58.27
C ASN A 4 -48.98 8.31 -57.82
N GLN A 5 -48.29 7.66 -58.76
CA GLN A 5 -47.29 6.64 -58.44
C GLN A 5 -46.00 7.27 -57.90
N TYR A 6 -45.62 8.46 -58.38
CA TYR A 6 -44.48 9.20 -57.84
C TYR A 6 -44.74 9.70 -56.42
N ASN A 7 -45.93 10.25 -56.14
CA ASN A 7 -46.29 10.66 -54.79
C ASN A 7 -46.30 9.48 -53.80
N PHE A 8 -46.84 8.32 -54.21
CA PHE A 8 -46.83 7.12 -53.36
C PHE A 8 -45.40 6.65 -53.02
N ASN A 9 -44.50 6.58 -54.01
CA ASN A 9 -43.10 6.21 -53.77
C ASN A 9 -42.36 7.27 -52.93
N PHE A 10 -42.69 8.55 -53.11
CA PHE A 10 -42.12 9.64 -52.33
C PHE A 10 -42.53 9.58 -50.84
N TYR A 11 -43.82 9.35 -50.55
CA TYR A 11 -44.28 9.15 -49.17
C TYR A 11 -43.71 7.87 -48.55
N PHE A 12 -43.59 6.79 -49.34
CA PHE A 12 -42.98 5.53 -48.88
C PHE A 12 -41.50 5.71 -48.52
N GLN A 13 -40.75 6.47 -49.32
CA GLN A 13 -39.35 6.77 -49.07
C GLN A 13 -39.15 7.66 -47.83
N ILE A 14 -40.02 8.66 -47.61
CA ILE A 14 -39.99 9.50 -46.41
C ILE A 14 -40.29 8.66 -45.16
N PHE A 15 -41.31 7.79 -45.22
CA PHE A 15 -41.66 6.90 -44.12
C PHE A 15 -40.51 5.95 -43.76
N PHE A 16 -39.88 5.33 -44.77
CA PHE A 16 -38.76 4.42 -44.55
C PHE A 16 -37.53 5.13 -43.99
N THR A 17 -37.24 6.35 -44.46
CA THR A 17 -36.16 7.20 -43.92
C THR A 17 -36.42 7.57 -42.46
N PHE A 18 -37.65 7.95 -42.13
CA PHE A 18 -38.05 8.27 -40.76
C PHE A 18 -37.97 7.06 -39.83
N LEU A 19 -38.37 5.87 -40.33
CA LEU A 19 -38.26 4.61 -39.59
C LEU A 19 -36.80 4.24 -39.30
N LEU A 20 -35.89 4.46 -40.26
CA LEU A 20 -34.45 4.22 -40.09
C LEU A 20 -33.83 5.15 -39.02
N LEU A 21 -34.29 6.40 -38.96
CA LEU A 21 -33.88 7.40 -37.97
C LEU A 21 -34.28 7.07 -36.53
N LEU A 22 -35.27 6.18 -36.32
CA LEU A 22 -35.65 5.72 -34.98
C LEU A 22 -34.67 4.66 -34.41
N PHE A 23 -33.91 3.97 -35.25
CA PHE A 23 -32.98 2.91 -34.81
C PHE A 23 -31.61 3.43 -34.34
N ILE A 24 -31.29 4.72 -34.51
CA ILE A 24 -30.01 5.32 -34.08
C ILE A 24 -30.00 5.87 -32.64
N GLN A 25 -31.01 5.54 -31.81
CA GLN A 25 -31.14 6.04 -30.43
C GLN A 25 -30.30 5.26 -29.38
N ASN A 26 -29.51 4.25 -29.78
CA ASN A 26 -28.70 3.46 -28.84
C ASN A 26 -27.34 4.12 -28.54
N CYS A 27 -27.35 5.21 -27.77
CA CYS A 27 -26.15 5.72 -27.13
C CYS A 27 -25.79 4.81 -25.94
N ALA A 28 -24.82 3.91 -26.10
CA ALA A 28 -24.23 3.21 -24.97
C ALA A 28 -23.47 4.22 -24.10
N VAL A 29 -23.99 4.50 -22.90
CA VAL A 29 -23.29 5.33 -21.91
C VAL A 29 -22.08 4.54 -21.41
N ILE A 30 -20.87 4.99 -21.75
CA ILE A 30 -19.63 4.45 -21.22
C ILE A 30 -19.55 4.85 -19.74
N LYS A 31 -19.90 3.92 -18.85
CA LYS A 31 -19.60 4.06 -17.42
C LYS A 31 -18.27 3.37 -17.16
N ALA A 32 -17.41 4.02 -16.38
CA ALA A 32 -16.25 3.34 -15.82
C ALA A 32 -16.74 2.11 -15.03
N PRO A 33 -16.01 0.99 -15.07
CA PRO A 33 -16.33 -0.14 -14.21
C PRO A 33 -16.36 0.34 -12.76
N SER A 34 -17.36 -0.10 -11.99
CA SER A 34 -17.31 0.05 -10.54
C SER A 34 -16.06 -0.69 -10.06
N GLY A 35 -15.13 0.02 -9.43
CA GLY A 35 -13.94 -0.61 -8.85
C GLY A 35 -14.29 -1.75 -7.90
N GLY A 36 -13.31 -2.60 -7.60
CA GLY A 36 -13.46 -3.64 -6.59
C GLY A 36 -13.73 -3.06 -5.19
N PRO A 37 -14.05 -3.93 -4.21
CA PRO A 37 -14.14 -3.50 -2.82
C PRO A 37 -12.82 -2.87 -2.36
N LYS A 38 -12.90 -1.90 -1.46
CA LYS A 38 -11.71 -1.29 -0.85
C LYS A 38 -10.97 -2.34 -0.02
N ASP A 39 -9.65 -2.37 -0.11
CA ASP A 39 -8.82 -3.17 0.79
C ASP A 39 -8.87 -2.61 2.22
N THR A 40 -8.93 -3.53 3.18
CA THR A 40 -9.01 -3.25 4.61
C THR A 40 -8.14 -4.20 5.43
N THR A 41 -7.33 -5.04 4.78
CA THR A 41 -6.49 -6.03 5.44
C THR A 41 -5.27 -5.34 6.05
N PRO A 42 -5.01 -5.44 7.36
CA PRO A 42 -3.83 -4.83 7.95
C PRO A 42 -2.53 -5.48 7.48
N PRO A 43 -1.49 -4.69 7.16
CA PRO A 43 -0.15 -5.22 6.92
C PRO A 43 0.38 -5.93 8.17
N TYR A 44 1.14 -6.98 7.96
CA TYR A 44 1.86 -7.69 9.02
C TYR A 44 3.26 -8.09 8.56
N ILE A 45 4.14 -8.37 9.53
CA ILE A 45 5.52 -8.78 9.24
C ILE A 45 5.55 -10.28 8.92
N ILE A 46 6.07 -10.63 7.74
CA ILE A 46 6.34 -12.00 7.30
C ILE A 46 7.69 -12.48 7.83
N GLU A 47 8.71 -11.63 7.82
CA GLU A 47 10.08 -12.01 8.15
C GLU A 47 10.82 -10.87 8.87
N ILE A 48 11.69 -11.25 9.80
CA ILE A 48 12.53 -10.34 10.59
C ILE A 48 13.93 -10.94 10.65
N ASP A 49 14.93 -10.18 10.17
CA ASP A 49 16.33 -10.55 10.26
C ASP A 49 17.19 -9.37 10.75
N PRO A 50 17.93 -9.51 11.86
CA PRO A 50 17.93 -10.64 12.79
C PRO A 50 16.61 -10.75 13.57
N PRO A 51 16.23 -11.92 14.09
CA PRO A 51 14.97 -12.09 14.81
C PRO A 51 14.96 -11.26 16.12
N SER A 52 13.77 -10.80 16.50
CA SER A 52 13.55 -10.16 17.81
C SER A 52 14.03 -11.07 18.93
N GLY A 53 14.75 -10.47 19.88
CA GLY A 53 15.39 -11.14 20.99
C GLY A 53 16.85 -11.56 20.74
N SER A 54 17.44 -11.12 19.63
CA SER A 54 18.84 -11.39 19.32
C SER A 54 19.81 -10.76 20.34
N LEU A 55 20.87 -11.50 20.65
CA LEU A 55 21.90 -11.18 21.65
C LEU A 55 23.24 -10.90 20.98
N ASN A 56 24.13 -10.18 21.67
CA ASN A 56 25.41 -9.73 21.13
C ASN A 56 25.25 -9.00 19.79
N TYR A 57 24.15 -8.27 19.64
CA TYR A 57 23.85 -7.46 18.46
C TYR A 57 24.91 -6.37 18.30
N LYS A 58 25.39 -6.16 17.07
CA LYS A 58 26.56 -5.32 16.78
C LYS A 58 26.22 -3.99 16.12
N GLY A 59 24.94 -3.59 16.11
CA GLY A 59 24.50 -2.38 15.40
C GLY A 59 24.58 -2.55 13.89
N GLU A 60 24.19 -3.72 13.38
CA GLU A 60 24.08 -3.97 11.94
C GLU A 60 22.71 -3.49 11.43
N LYS A 61 22.16 -4.16 10.41
CA LYS A 61 20.84 -3.84 9.86
C LYS A 61 19.77 -4.71 10.51
N ILE A 62 18.54 -4.18 10.52
CA ILE A 62 17.34 -4.97 10.79
C ILE A 62 16.46 -4.89 9.56
N ILE A 63 16.17 -6.03 8.97
CA ILE A 63 15.37 -6.18 7.76
C ILE A 63 14.01 -6.74 8.18
N LEU A 64 12.97 -6.00 7.83
CA LEU A 64 11.57 -6.35 8.05
C LEU A 64 10.94 -6.56 6.68
N LYS A 65 10.37 -7.74 6.44
CA LYS A 65 9.54 -8.01 5.26
C LYS A 65 8.07 -8.00 5.66
N PHE A 66 7.28 -7.15 5.04
CA PHE A 66 5.84 -7.04 5.26
C PHE A 66 5.05 -7.89 4.26
N SER A 67 3.77 -8.08 4.55
CA SER A 67 2.81 -8.76 3.67
C SER A 67 2.48 -8.00 2.39
N GLU A 68 2.80 -6.71 2.36
CA GLU A 68 2.46 -5.79 1.29
C GLU A 68 3.39 -4.57 1.29
N HIS A 69 3.22 -3.71 0.28
CA HIS A 69 4.02 -2.51 0.12
C HIS A 69 3.68 -1.47 1.19
N MET A 70 4.71 -0.90 1.81
CA MET A 70 4.57 0.01 2.95
C MET A 70 4.71 1.47 2.54
N ASN A 71 3.90 2.34 3.16
CA ASN A 71 4.03 3.77 2.96
C ASN A 71 5.27 4.33 3.67
N SER A 72 6.29 4.74 2.90
CA SER A 72 7.57 5.24 3.41
C SER A 72 7.43 6.36 4.44
N LYS A 73 6.54 7.33 4.21
CA LYS A 73 6.33 8.46 5.12
C LYS A 73 5.74 8.02 6.46
N SER A 74 4.88 7.01 6.47
CA SER A 74 4.34 6.44 7.69
C SER A 74 5.40 5.66 8.47
N ILE A 75 6.26 4.91 7.77
CA ILE A 75 7.38 4.15 8.33
C ILE A 75 8.37 5.09 9.03
N GLU A 76 8.87 6.11 8.33
CA GLU A 76 9.81 7.09 8.89
C GLU A 76 9.26 7.77 10.16
N LYS A 77 7.95 8.03 10.17
CA LYS A 77 7.27 8.64 11.33
C LYS A 77 6.94 7.67 12.44
N GLY A 78 6.78 6.39 12.16
CA GLY A 78 6.27 5.41 13.11
C GLY A 78 7.32 4.52 13.76
N ILE A 79 8.53 4.47 13.20
CA ILE A 79 9.63 3.70 13.79
C ILE A 79 10.40 4.54 14.81
N ARG A 80 10.55 4.03 16.03
CA ARG A 80 11.33 4.65 17.11
C ARG A 80 12.20 3.61 17.79
N ILE A 81 13.36 4.02 18.29
CA ILE A 81 14.29 3.15 19.02
C ILE A 81 14.43 3.66 20.45
N PHE A 82 14.37 2.74 21.42
CA PHE A 82 14.55 3.03 22.84
C PHE A 82 15.68 2.19 23.44
N PRO A 83 16.63 2.77 24.19
CA PRO A 83 16.80 4.20 24.44
C PRO A 83 17.07 4.97 23.14
N ASN A 84 16.75 6.27 23.13
CA ASN A 84 16.99 7.11 21.96
C ASN A 84 18.49 7.09 21.61
N ILE A 85 18.79 6.78 20.37
CA ILE A 85 20.11 6.98 19.77
C ILE A 85 20.25 8.44 19.34
N THR A 86 21.45 9.00 19.47
CA THR A 86 21.72 10.43 19.18
C THR A 86 21.69 10.72 17.68
N ASP A 87 22.01 9.72 16.86
CA ASP A 87 22.12 9.83 15.40
C ASP A 87 20.76 9.67 14.70
N GLU A 88 20.62 10.30 13.53
CA GLU A 88 19.48 10.04 12.65
C GLU A 88 19.47 8.56 12.26
N LEU A 89 18.31 7.91 12.41
CA LEU A 89 18.12 6.50 12.09
C LEU A 89 17.84 6.35 10.59
N PRO A 90 18.78 5.86 9.76
CA PRO A 90 18.53 5.67 8.35
C PRO A 90 17.57 4.51 8.16
N ILE A 91 16.47 4.76 7.46
CA ILE A 91 15.48 3.74 7.12
C ILE A 91 15.35 3.69 5.60
N LEU A 92 15.61 2.53 5.01
CA LEU A 92 15.43 2.27 3.59
C LEU A 92 14.15 1.47 3.39
N ILE A 93 13.27 1.94 2.51
CA ILE A 93 12.04 1.24 2.14
C ILE A 93 12.12 0.87 0.66
N ASN A 94 11.88 -0.40 0.34
CA ASN A 94 11.77 -0.92 -1.02
C ASN A 94 10.55 -1.83 -1.10
N GLY A 95 9.39 -1.25 -1.44
CA GLY A 95 8.12 -1.97 -1.50
C GLY A 95 7.71 -2.52 -0.14
N ASP A 96 7.73 -3.85 -0.02
CA ASP A 96 7.40 -4.61 1.19
C ASP A 96 8.58 -4.77 2.16
N MET A 97 9.78 -4.33 1.77
CA MET A 97 11.00 -4.49 2.56
C MET A 97 11.40 -3.17 3.23
N VAL A 98 11.56 -3.19 4.56
CA VAL A 98 12.03 -2.06 5.37
C VAL A 98 13.34 -2.46 6.04
N THR A 99 14.40 -1.70 5.78
CA THR A 99 15.71 -1.88 6.39
C THR A 99 16.02 -0.72 7.34
N ILE A 100 16.24 -1.04 8.61
CA ILE A 100 16.63 -0.09 9.65
C ILE A 100 18.13 -0.24 9.86
N ASP A 101 18.90 0.81 9.64
CA ASP A 101 20.37 0.80 9.80
C ASP A 101 20.74 1.30 11.21
N PHE A 102 21.25 0.44 12.08
CA PHE A 102 21.68 0.89 13.40
C PHE A 102 23.05 1.58 13.33
N PRO A 103 23.31 2.59 14.18
CA PRO A 103 24.65 3.15 14.28
C PRO A 103 25.62 2.11 14.86
N ASN A 104 26.89 2.18 14.45
CA ASN A 104 27.93 1.25 14.88
C ASN A 104 28.37 1.46 16.35
N ASP A 105 28.03 2.59 16.96
CA ASP A 105 28.48 2.98 18.31
C ASP A 105 27.36 2.81 19.34
N LEU A 106 26.83 1.59 19.45
CA LEU A 106 25.83 1.25 20.47
C LEU A 106 26.47 1.04 21.84
N ASP A 107 25.73 1.40 22.89
CA ASP A 107 26.12 1.14 24.26
C ASP A 107 26.27 -0.36 24.52
N LYS A 108 27.30 -0.74 25.27
CA LYS A 108 27.60 -2.14 25.60
C LYS A 108 26.64 -2.67 26.66
N ASN A 109 26.23 -3.94 26.51
CA ASN A 109 25.28 -4.62 27.40
C ASN A 109 23.93 -3.89 27.55
N GLN A 110 23.49 -3.24 26.48
CA GLN A 110 22.25 -2.47 26.43
C GLN A 110 21.22 -3.20 25.57
N THR A 111 19.96 -3.17 26.00
CA THR A 111 18.82 -3.58 25.17
C THR A 111 18.26 -2.36 24.46
N TYR A 112 18.13 -2.48 23.14
CA TYR A 112 17.44 -1.54 22.28
C TYR A 112 16.10 -2.14 21.83
N VAL A 113 15.04 -1.35 21.91
CA VAL A 113 13.69 -1.72 21.47
C VAL A 113 13.32 -0.87 20.28
N VAL A 114 13.13 -1.51 19.12
CA VAL A 114 12.50 -0.93 17.94
C VAL A 114 10.99 -1.01 18.14
N ASN A 115 10.35 0.13 18.26
CA ASN A 115 8.91 0.28 18.29
C ASN A 115 8.42 0.71 16.90
N LEU A 116 7.53 -0.11 16.33
CA LEU A 116 6.73 0.23 15.16
C LEU A 116 5.34 0.61 15.65
N SER A 117 5.01 1.89 15.57
CA SER A 117 3.70 2.37 16.02
C SER A 117 2.57 1.88 15.11
N ARG A 118 1.39 1.68 15.71
CA ARG A 118 0.19 1.19 15.01
C ARG A 118 -0.21 2.02 13.78
N ASN A 119 0.08 3.31 13.75
CA ASN A 119 -0.26 4.22 12.65
C ASN A 119 0.67 4.12 11.41
N ILE A 120 1.62 3.18 11.41
CA ILE A 120 2.30 2.77 10.17
C ILE A 120 1.25 2.18 9.23
N MET A 121 1.32 2.55 7.95
CA MET A 121 0.34 2.17 6.94
C MET A 121 0.98 1.50 5.73
N ASP A 122 0.20 0.67 5.04
CA ASP A 122 0.48 0.23 3.66
C ASP A 122 0.33 1.39 2.65
N GLU A 123 0.56 1.12 1.36
CA GLU A 123 0.32 2.07 0.27
C GLU A 123 -1.18 2.42 0.06
N HIS A 124 -2.11 1.63 0.59
CA HIS A 124 -3.57 1.83 0.50
C HIS A 124 -4.15 2.61 1.69
N GLY A 125 -3.34 2.96 2.70
CA GLY A 125 -3.73 3.66 3.90
C GLY A 125 -4.37 2.79 4.98
N VAL A 126 -4.14 1.48 4.98
CA VAL A 126 -4.52 0.57 6.07
C VAL A 126 -3.40 0.53 7.10
N GLU A 127 -3.75 0.77 8.37
CA GLU A 127 -2.83 0.76 9.49
C GLU A 127 -2.45 -0.67 9.92
N LEU A 128 -1.30 -0.83 10.57
CA LEU A 128 -0.97 -2.06 11.31
C LEU A 128 -2.10 -2.40 12.29
N ALA A 129 -2.33 -3.71 12.51
CA ALA A 129 -3.32 -4.16 13.49
C ALA A 129 -3.01 -3.62 14.90
N ASP A 130 -1.75 -3.74 15.29
CA ASP A 130 -1.20 -3.34 16.59
C ASP A 130 0.20 -2.75 16.44
N ALA A 131 0.69 -2.09 17.50
CA ALA A 131 2.09 -1.68 17.59
C ALA A 131 2.99 -2.91 17.78
N ILE A 132 4.18 -2.91 17.18
CA ILE A 132 5.13 -4.03 17.22
C ILE A 132 6.40 -3.59 17.95
N PHE A 133 6.89 -4.44 18.86
CA PHE A 133 8.10 -4.19 19.64
C PHE A 133 9.14 -5.27 19.37
N LEU A 134 10.32 -4.86 18.90
CA LEU A 134 11.43 -5.76 18.60
C LEU A 134 12.61 -5.43 19.50
N ALA A 135 13.11 -6.39 20.27
CA ALA A 135 14.17 -6.16 21.25
C ALA A 135 15.50 -6.76 20.79
N TYR A 136 16.59 -6.02 20.94
CA TYR A 136 17.94 -6.45 20.55
C TYR A 136 18.92 -6.06 21.64
N SER A 137 19.74 -7.01 22.10
CA SER A 137 20.74 -6.75 23.14
C SER A 137 22.14 -6.78 22.56
N THR A 138 22.93 -5.73 22.84
CA THR A 138 24.38 -5.74 22.57
C THR A 138 25.15 -6.62 23.57
N GLY A 139 24.48 -7.06 24.64
CA GLY A 139 25.03 -7.97 25.64
C GLY A 139 24.52 -9.41 25.50
N LYS A 140 24.79 -10.20 26.55
CA LYS A 140 24.45 -11.62 26.61
C LYS A 140 23.01 -11.92 27.05
N ASN A 141 22.24 -10.91 27.43
CA ASN A 141 20.86 -11.05 27.90
C ASN A 141 20.04 -9.83 27.48
N ILE A 142 18.73 -10.02 27.31
CA ILE A 142 17.77 -8.93 27.19
C ILE A 142 17.44 -8.46 28.61
N SER A 143 17.64 -7.17 28.88
CA SER A 143 17.21 -6.56 30.14
C SER A 143 15.68 -6.48 30.16
N LYS A 144 15.10 -6.87 31.31
CA LYS A 144 13.66 -6.75 31.58
C LYS A 144 13.29 -5.32 31.97
#